data_AF-X0XZM5-F1
#
_entry.id   AF-X0XZM5-F1
#
_cell.length_a   1.000
_cell.length_b   1.000
_cell.length_c   1.000
_cell.angle_alpha   90.00
_cell.angle_beta   90.00
_cell.angle_gamma   90.00
#
_symmetry.space_group_name_H-M   'P 1'
#
loop_
_entity.id
_entity.type
_entity.pdbx_description
1 polymer ?
#
loop_
_entity_poly.entity_id
_entity_poly.type
_entity_poly.pdbx_seq_one_letter_code
_entity_poly.pdbx_strand_id
1 'polypeptide(L)'
;WNSPLECTHHGPLIDKPCLFIEIGSTENEWTSRRAAFIIAKTISEIIKGFRENPYNEVAVGIGGPHYCPNFNKIQLNSNVALSHIIPQYALPLSEEMIKGAIEKTEEEVDFVLLDWKGIKNADERQRVIDILDKNYIDYKRTSEVGK
;
A
#
# COMPACT_ATOMS: atom_id res chain seq x y z
N TRP A 1 -2.22 20.78 0.31
CA TRP A 1 -2.34 19.52 -0.45
C TRP A 1 -2.48 18.37 0.52
N ASN A 2 -3.28 17.37 0.18
CA ASN A 2 -3.27 16.09 0.89
C ASN A 2 -2.12 15.25 0.35
N SER A 3 -1.63 14.30 1.15
CA SER A 3 -0.61 13.31 0.73
C SER A 3 -1.18 11.91 0.95
N PRO A 4 -2.13 11.45 0.11
CA PRO A 4 -2.66 10.10 0.21
C PRO A 4 -1.66 9.08 -0.35
N LEU A 5 -1.76 7.84 0.13
CA LEU A 5 -1.32 6.68 -0.63
C LEU A 5 -2.31 6.42 -1.78
N GLU A 6 -1.84 5.76 -2.81
CA GLU A 6 -2.67 5.21 -3.88
C GLU A 6 -2.52 3.69 -3.91
N CYS A 7 -3.59 3.00 -4.31
CA CYS A 7 -3.53 1.55 -4.42
C CYS A 7 -2.56 1.15 -5.54
N THR A 8 -2.08 -0.10 -5.56
CA THR A 8 -1.31 -0.61 -6.70
C THR A 8 -2.14 -0.52 -7.98
N HIS A 9 -1.67 0.23 -8.95
CA HIS A 9 -2.36 0.44 -10.21
C HIS A 9 -1.39 0.85 -11.31
N HIS A 10 -1.80 0.60 -12.56
CA HIS A 10 -1.11 1.04 -13.77
C HIS A 10 0.27 0.38 -13.93
N GLY A 11 0.93 0.65 -15.05
CA GLY A 11 2.26 0.12 -15.35
C GLY A 11 3.35 1.18 -15.24
N PRO A 12 4.60 0.83 -15.56
CA PRO A 12 5.04 -0.51 -15.99
C PRO A 12 5.24 -1.49 -14.82
N LEU A 13 5.16 -2.78 -15.12
CA LEU A 13 5.67 -3.82 -14.23
C LEU A 13 7.21 -3.86 -14.34
N ILE A 14 7.91 -3.74 -13.21
CA ILE A 14 9.38 -3.64 -13.14
C ILE A 14 9.89 -4.65 -12.09
N ASP A 15 11.03 -5.30 -12.35
CA ASP A 15 11.66 -6.28 -11.44
C ASP A 15 12.66 -5.67 -10.45
N LYS A 16 12.73 -4.34 -10.37
CA LYS A 16 13.53 -3.60 -9.38
C LYS A 16 12.59 -2.86 -8.44
N PRO A 17 12.94 -2.69 -7.16
CA PRO A 17 12.17 -1.87 -6.22
C PRO A 17 11.94 -0.48 -6.79
N CYS A 18 10.66 -0.09 -6.91
CA CYS A 18 10.28 1.20 -7.48
C CYS A 18 8.99 1.71 -6.84
N LEU A 19 8.83 3.04 -6.81
CA LEU A 19 7.61 3.69 -6.38
C LEU A 19 7.31 4.90 -7.28
N PHE A 20 6.04 5.29 -7.32
CA PHE A 20 5.60 6.56 -7.87
C PHE A 20 5.45 7.59 -6.76
N ILE A 21 5.86 8.83 -7.04
CA ILE A 21 5.63 9.99 -6.19
C ILE A 21 5.10 11.12 -7.08
N GLU A 22 3.90 11.59 -6.80
CA GLU A 22 3.09 12.28 -7.81
C GLU A 22 2.61 13.66 -7.36
N ILE A 23 2.25 14.48 -8.36
CA ILE A 23 1.53 15.73 -8.17
C ILE A 23 0.22 15.59 -8.92
N GLY A 24 -0.89 15.73 -8.19
CA GLY A 24 -2.23 15.62 -8.75
C GLY A 24 -3.13 16.78 -8.36
N SER A 25 -4.26 16.99 -9.05
CA SER A 25 -4.82 16.09 -10.08
C SER A 25 -5.08 16.78 -11.42
N THR A 26 -4.70 18.05 -11.57
CA THR A 26 -4.88 18.80 -12.82
C THR A 26 -3.60 19.52 -13.23
N GLU A 27 -3.57 20.06 -14.45
CA GLU A 27 -2.47 20.87 -14.97
C GLU A 27 -2.10 22.04 -14.04
N ASN A 28 -3.07 22.59 -13.30
CA ASN A 28 -2.82 23.64 -12.31
C ASN A 28 -1.89 23.17 -11.19
N GLU A 29 -2.09 21.94 -10.70
CA GLU A 29 -1.20 21.36 -9.69
C GLU A 29 0.12 20.90 -10.31
N TRP A 30 0.08 20.28 -11.49
CA TRP A 30 1.29 19.78 -12.18
C TRP A 30 2.31 20.88 -12.47
N THR A 31 1.83 22.08 -12.81
CA THR A 31 2.69 23.24 -13.09
C THR A 31 3.06 24.03 -11.82
N SER A 32 2.60 23.61 -10.64
CA SER A 32 2.91 24.27 -9.38
C SER A 32 4.38 24.08 -8.99
N ARG A 33 5.17 25.15 -9.12
CA ARG A 33 6.58 25.17 -8.69
C ARG A 33 6.77 24.78 -7.23
N ARG A 34 5.82 25.12 -6.36
CA ARG A 34 5.89 24.78 -4.93
C ARG A 34 5.66 23.28 -4.70
N ALA A 35 4.71 22.65 -5.40
CA ALA A 35 4.51 21.20 -5.32
C ALA A 35 5.73 20.46 -5.89
N ALA A 36 6.24 20.89 -7.05
CA ALA A 36 7.44 20.34 -7.66
C ALA A 36 8.68 20.44 -6.75
N PHE A 37 8.86 21.58 -6.07
CA PHE A 37 9.95 21.75 -5.10
C PHE A 37 9.84 20.77 -3.93
N ILE A 38 8.63 20.57 -3.38
CA ILE A 38 8.41 19.62 -2.28
C ILE A 38 8.76 18.20 -2.73
N ILE A 39 8.28 17.76 -3.89
CA ILE A 39 8.56 16.43 -4.44
C ILE A 39 10.05 16.24 -4.69
N ALA A 40 10.71 17.19 -5.35
CA ALA A 40 12.14 17.12 -5.63
C ALA A 40 12.98 17.07 -4.33
N LYS A 41 12.59 17.85 -3.31
CA LYS A 41 13.22 17.83 -2.01
C LYS A 41 13.03 16.47 -1.33
N THR A 42 11.80 15.95 -1.29
CA THR A 42 11.48 14.63 -0.72
C THR A 42 12.31 13.52 -1.38
N ILE A 43 12.37 13.49 -2.71
CA ILE A 43 13.17 12.50 -3.46
C ILE A 43 14.65 12.61 -3.09
N SER A 44 15.21 13.84 -3.08
CA SER A 44 16.61 14.05 -2.71
C SER A 44 16.90 13.63 -1.27
N GLU A 45 15.99 13.88 -0.33
CA GLU A 45 16.17 13.53 1.08
C GLU A 45 16.09 12.01 1.28
N ILE A 46 15.15 11.33 0.61
CA ILE A 46 15.05 9.87 0.61
C ILE A 46 16.32 9.25 0.04
N ILE A 47 16.76 9.65 -1.16
CA ILE A 47 17.96 9.05 -1.79
C ILE A 47 19.22 9.22 -0.92
N LYS A 48 19.39 10.37 -0.27
CA LYS A 48 20.57 10.65 0.56
C LYS A 48 20.49 10.01 1.95
N GLY A 49 19.29 9.85 2.48
CA GLY A 49 19.04 9.50 3.87
C GLY A 49 18.46 8.10 4.09
N PHE A 50 18.06 7.40 3.04
CA PHE A 50 17.42 6.09 3.16
C PHE A 50 18.37 5.11 3.85
N ARG A 51 17.83 4.51 4.91
CA ARG A 51 18.43 3.40 5.63
C ARG A 51 17.31 2.43 5.92
N GLU A 52 17.57 1.16 5.67
CA GLU A 52 16.69 0.10 6.08
C GLU A 52 16.42 0.22 7.58
N ASN A 53 15.14 0.18 7.95
CA ASN A 53 14.72 0.21 9.34
C ASN A 53 14.22 -1.18 9.73
N PRO A 54 14.99 -1.96 10.50
CA PRO A 54 14.62 -3.33 10.86
C PRO A 54 13.42 -3.39 11.83
N TYR A 55 12.94 -2.25 12.32
CA TYR A 55 11.74 -2.15 13.16
C TYR A 55 10.45 -1.90 12.37
N ASN A 56 10.54 -1.71 11.05
CA ASN A 56 9.36 -1.59 10.21
C ASN A 56 8.71 -2.97 10.07
N GLU A 57 7.38 -3.00 10.20
CA GLU A 57 6.57 -4.15 9.85
C GLU A 57 6.07 -3.98 8.41
N VAL A 58 6.50 -4.82 7.48
CA VAL A 58 6.15 -4.72 6.05
C VAL A 58 4.82 -5.41 5.80
N ALA A 59 3.92 -4.72 5.12
CA ALA A 59 2.58 -5.24 4.86
C ALA A 59 2.09 -5.03 3.42
N VAL A 60 1.30 -5.99 2.94
CA VAL A 60 0.45 -5.84 1.74
C VAL A 60 -0.96 -5.48 2.18
N GLY A 61 -1.55 -4.42 1.63
CA GLY A 61 -2.90 -3.96 1.96
C GLY A 61 -3.98 -4.60 1.07
N ILE A 62 -5.14 -4.94 1.63
CA ILE A 62 -6.33 -5.36 0.85
C ILE A 62 -7.58 -4.62 1.32
N GLY A 63 -8.31 -4.03 0.37
CA GLY A 63 -9.58 -3.34 0.57
C GLY A 63 -9.48 -1.82 0.38
N GLY A 64 -10.58 -1.13 0.70
CA GLY A 64 -10.64 0.33 0.65
C GLY A 64 -10.73 0.92 -0.77
N PRO A 65 -10.95 2.24 -0.88
CA PRO A 65 -10.97 2.96 -2.15
C PRO A 65 -9.55 3.25 -2.67
N HIS A 66 -9.48 3.77 -3.89
CA HIS A 66 -8.24 4.10 -4.61
C HIS A 66 -7.20 4.90 -3.80
N TYR A 67 -7.63 5.95 -3.07
CA TYR A 67 -6.74 6.80 -2.26
C TYR A 67 -6.47 6.29 -0.83
N CYS A 68 -6.76 5.02 -0.56
CA CYS A 68 -6.24 4.27 0.58
C CYS A 68 -6.30 4.97 1.96
N PRO A 69 -7.41 5.62 2.40
CA PRO A 69 -7.41 6.51 3.56
C PRO A 69 -7.09 5.80 4.88
N ASN A 70 -7.48 4.53 5.05
CA ASN A 70 -7.20 3.77 6.27
C ASN A 70 -5.73 3.32 6.31
N PHE A 71 -5.20 2.89 5.17
CA PHE A 71 -3.79 2.56 5.01
C PHE A 71 -2.88 3.78 5.17
N ASN A 72 -3.27 4.94 4.63
CA ASN A 72 -2.54 6.20 4.81
C ASN A 72 -2.44 6.60 6.28
N LYS A 73 -3.51 6.38 7.08
CA LYS A 73 -3.45 6.61 8.52
C LYS A 73 -2.48 5.68 9.23
N ILE A 74 -2.38 4.43 8.79
CA ILE A 74 -1.47 3.45 9.38
C ILE A 74 -0.02 3.79 9.04
N GLN A 75 0.29 4.05 7.76
CA GLN A 75 1.61 4.50 7.29
C GLN A 75 2.12 5.73 8.07
N LEU A 76 1.22 6.65 8.44
CA LEU A 76 1.58 7.90 9.12
C LEU A 76 1.74 7.77 10.65
N ASN A 77 1.11 6.77 11.27
CA ASN A 77 0.98 6.72 12.74
C ASN A 77 1.47 5.38 13.34
N SER A 78 2.18 4.56 12.57
CA SER A 78 2.73 3.29 13.05
C SER A 78 4.09 3.01 12.41
N ASN A 79 4.70 1.89 12.79
CA ASN A 79 5.89 1.33 12.15
C ASN A 79 5.56 0.46 10.94
N VAL A 80 4.30 0.40 10.50
CA VAL A 80 3.92 -0.39 9.32
C VAL A 80 4.36 0.32 8.04
N ALA A 81 5.14 -0.37 7.21
CA ALA A 81 5.53 0.06 5.88
C ALA A 81 4.72 -0.71 4.83
N LEU A 82 3.88 0.00 4.08
CA LEU A 82 3.04 -0.62 3.07
C LEU A 82 3.77 -0.75 1.73
N SER A 83 3.72 -1.96 1.18
CA SER A 83 4.10 -2.28 -0.20
C SER A 83 2.87 -2.18 -1.11
N HIS A 84 2.48 -3.26 -1.77
CA HIS A 84 1.30 -3.31 -2.61
C HIS A 84 0.00 -3.12 -1.82
N ILE A 85 -0.96 -2.39 -2.40
CA ILE A 85 -2.31 -2.24 -1.86
C ILE A 85 -3.32 -2.63 -2.93
N ILE A 86 -4.14 -3.63 -2.66
CA ILE A 86 -5.17 -4.14 -3.56
C ILE A 86 -6.53 -3.49 -3.20
N PRO A 87 -7.12 -2.66 -4.06
CA PRO A 87 -8.33 -1.91 -3.73
C PRO A 87 -9.58 -2.79 -3.80
N GLN A 88 -10.67 -2.36 -3.14
CA GLN A 88 -11.91 -3.15 -3.08
C GLN A 88 -12.58 -3.40 -4.44
N TYR A 89 -12.34 -2.56 -5.44
CA TYR A 89 -12.88 -2.77 -6.79
C TYR A 89 -12.09 -3.79 -7.62
N ALA A 90 -10.96 -4.30 -7.12
CA ALA A 90 -10.21 -5.39 -7.74
C ALA A 90 -10.72 -6.78 -7.31
N LEU A 91 -11.66 -6.85 -6.37
CA LEU A 91 -12.30 -8.10 -5.96
C LEU A 91 -13.18 -8.66 -7.09
N PRO A 92 -13.28 -9.99 -7.25
CA PRO A 92 -12.70 -11.02 -6.39
C PRO A 92 -11.21 -11.29 -6.63
N LEU A 93 -10.46 -11.62 -5.58
CA LEU A 93 -9.04 -11.98 -5.70
C LEU A 93 -8.84 -13.47 -5.94
N SER A 94 -7.85 -13.79 -6.77
CA SER A 94 -7.28 -15.14 -6.85
C SER A 94 -6.14 -15.30 -5.85
N GLU A 95 -5.79 -16.53 -5.56
CA GLU A 95 -4.64 -16.87 -4.71
C GLU A 95 -3.33 -16.34 -5.31
N GLU A 96 -3.18 -16.42 -6.63
CA GLU A 96 -2.02 -15.92 -7.38
C GLU A 96 -1.90 -14.39 -7.29
N MET A 97 -3.00 -13.65 -7.18
CA MET A 97 -2.96 -12.20 -7.01
C MET A 97 -2.39 -11.80 -5.65
N ILE A 98 -2.80 -12.48 -4.58
CA ILE A 98 -2.31 -12.21 -3.22
C ILE A 98 -0.85 -12.64 -3.11
N LYS A 99 -0.52 -13.84 -3.59
CA LYS A 99 0.86 -14.34 -3.60
C LYS A 99 1.78 -13.47 -4.45
N GLY A 100 1.32 -13.05 -5.64
CA GLY A 100 2.10 -12.17 -6.51
C GLY A 100 2.40 -10.82 -5.86
N ALA A 101 1.46 -10.25 -5.11
CA ALA A 101 1.70 -9.01 -4.35
C ALA A 101 2.74 -9.21 -3.23
N ILE A 102 2.76 -10.38 -2.58
CA ILE A 102 3.75 -10.70 -1.55
C ILE A 102 5.12 -10.95 -2.19
N GLU A 103 5.19 -11.85 -3.18
CA GLU A 103 6.42 -12.27 -3.87
C GLU A 103 7.10 -11.14 -4.68
N LYS A 104 6.36 -10.07 -5.02
CA LYS A 104 6.90 -8.88 -5.70
C LYS A 104 7.23 -7.73 -4.76
N THR A 105 7.22 -7.97 -3.44
CA THR A 105 7.83 -7.08 -2.45
C THR A 105 9.27 -7.52 -2.20
N GLU A 106 10.22 -6.58 -2.17
CA GLU A 106 11.65 -6.88 -1.98
C GLU A 106 11.92 -7.34 -0.55
N GLU A 107 11.33 -6.65 0.42
CA GLU A 107 11.38 -7.00 1.83
C GLU A 107 10.46 -8.19 2.16
N GLU A 108 10.79 -8.92 3.23
CA GLU A 108 9.92 -9.98 3.76
C GLU A 108 8.61 -9.36 4.25
N VAL A 109 7.47 -9.84 3.74
CA VAL A 109 6.14 -9.35 4.16
C VAL A 109 5.75 -10.04 5.46
N ASP A 110 5.64 -9.26 6.53
CA ASP A 110 5.27 -9.75 7.86
C ASP A 110 3.79 -10.18 7.94
N PHE A 111 2.90 -9.44 7.27
CA PHE A 111 1.47 -9.77 7.24
C PHE A 111 0.69 -9.06 6.13
N VAL A 112 -0.52 -9.55 5.86
CA VAL A 112 -1.52 -8.86 5.05
C VAL A 112 -2.42 -7.98 5.92
N LEU A 113 -2.56 -6.71 5.55
CA LEU A 113 -3.38 -5.74 6.28
C LEU A 113 -4.74 -5.55 5.59
N LEU A 114 -5.81 -5.92 6.29
CA LEU A 114 -7.17 -5.90 5.78
C LEU A 114 -7.91 -4.63 6.20
N ASP A 115 -8.29 -3.79 5.23
CA ASP A 115 -9.35 -2.82 5.45
C ASP A 115 -10.70 -3.55 5.48
N TRP A 116 -11.01 -4.14 6.65
CA TRP A 116 -12.18 -4.99 6.83
C TRP A 116 -13.48 -4.32 6.37
N LYS A 117 -13.66 -3.03 6.70
CA LYS A 117 -14.84 -2.27 6.27
C LYS A 117 -14.74 -1.83 4.80
N GLY A 118 -13.53 -1.67 4.27
CA GLY A 118 -13.25 -1.40 2.87
C GLY A 118 -13.55 -2.58 1.93
N ILE A 119 -13.43 -3.83 2.41
CA ILE A 119 -13.93 -5.02 1.69
C ILE A 119 -15.44 -5.11 1.96
N LYS A 120 -16.28 -4.64 1.03
CA LYS A 120 -17.72 -4.45 1.31
C LYS A 120 -18.54 -5.74 1.36
N ASN A 121 -18.18 -6.73 0.55
CA ASN A 121 -18.91 -7.99 0.44
C ASN A 121 -18.36 -9.00 1.48
N ALA A 122 -19.24 -9.63 2.25
CA ALA A 122 -18.87 -10.60 3.28
C ALA A 122 -18.29 -11.90 2.71
N ASP A 123 -18.81 -12.39 1.58
CA ASP A 123 -18.29 -13.56 0.88
C ASP A 123 -16.89 -13.29 0.37
N GLU A 124 -16.63 -12.07 -0.12
CA GLU A 124 -15.28 -11.66 -0.53
C GLU A 124 -14.31 -11.54 0.65
N ARG A 125 -14.78 -11.10 1.82
CA ARG A 125 -13.96 -11.16 3.05
C ARG A 125 -13.59 -12.59 3.37
N GLN A 126 -14.57 -13.49 3.39
CA GLN A 126 -14.33 -14.90 3.71
C GLN A 126 -13.38 -15.54 2.70
N ARG A 127 -13.58 -15.29 1.40
CA ARG A 127 -12.68 -15.75 0.34
C ARG A 127 -11.23 -15.30 0.54
N VAL A 128 -11.02 -14.03 0.92
CA VAL A 128 -9.68 -13.53 1.21
C VAL A 128 -9.09 -14.24 2.43
N ILE A 129 -9.85 -14.39 3.52
CA ILE A 129 -9.40 -15.15 4.70
C ILE A 129 -9.05 -16.60 4.34
N ASP A 130 -9.90 -17.29 3.58
CA ASP A 130 -9.67 -18.69 3.19
C ASP A 130 -8.36 -18.84 2.40
N ILE A 131 -8.04 -17.88 1.51
CA ILE A 131 -6.78 -17.88 0.76
C ILE A 131 -5.58 -17.67 1.69
N LEU A 132 -5.68 -16.72 2.63
CA LEU A 132 -4.61 -16.41 3.58
C LEU A 132 -4.34 -17.58 4.52
N ASP A 133 -5.38 -18.15 5.13
CA ASP A 133 -5.31 -19.30 6.03
C ASP A 133 -4.75 -20.54 5.32
N LYS A 134 -5.21 -20.82 4.09
CA LYS A 134 -4.70 -21.93 3.26
C LYS A 134 -3.19 -21.83 3.01
N ASN A 135 -2.68 -20.61 2.90
CA ASN A 135 -1.28 -20.35 2.58
C ASN A 135 -0.43 -20.01 3.82
N TYR A 136 -0.99 -20.10 5.03
CA TYR A 136 -0.31 -19.74 6.28
C TYR A 136 0.24 -18.30 6.27
N ILE A 137 -0.51 -17.38 5.68
CA ILE A 137 -0.15 -15.96 5.60
C ILE A 137 -0.81 -15.23 6.76
N ASP A 138 0.00 -14.65 7.64
CA ASP A 138 -0.49 -13.83 8.75
C ASP A 138 -1.24 -12.60 8.24
N TYR A 139 -2.29 -12.20 8.95
CA TYR A 139 -3.06 -11.01 8.62
C TYR A 139 -3.55 -10.26 9.85
N LYS A 140 -3.72 -8.95 9.69
CA LYS A 140 -4.29 -8.04 10.69
C LYS A 140 -5.37 -7.20 10.03
N ARG A 141 -6.40 -6.80 10.76
CA ARG A 141 -7.34 -5.75 10.33
C ARG A 141 -6.74 -4.39 10.64
N THR A 142 -7.11 -3.38 9.86
CA THR A 142 -6.70 -1.98 10.11
C THR A 142 -7.09 -1.47 11.51
N SER A 143 -8.08 -2.08 12.17
CA SER A 143 -8.47 -1.77 13.55
C SER A 143 -7.57 -2.36 14.63
N GLU A 144 -6.73 -3.35 14.27
CA GLU A 144 -5.86 -4.08 15.20
C GLU A 144 -4.44 -3.48 15.25
N VAL A 145 -4.11 -2.59 14.32
CA VAL A 145 -2.85 -1.85 14.33
C VAL A 145 -2.97 -0.65 15.28
N GLY A 146 -2.09 -0.60 16.27
CA GLY A 146 -1.97 0.53 17.20
C GLY A 146 -1.68 1.82 16.43
N LYS A 147 -2.32 2.92 16.86
CA LYS A 147 -2.10 4.27 16.31
C LYS A 147 -1.33 5.11 17.31
#